data_AF-A0A8S4FE36-F1
#
_entry.id   AF-A0A8S4FE36-F1
#
_cell.length_a   1.000
_cell.length_b   1.000
_cell.length_c   1.000
_cell.angle_alpha   90.00
_cell.angle_beta   90.00
_cell.angle_gamma   90.00
#
_symmetry.space_group_name_H-M   'P 1'
#
loop_
_entity.id
_entity.type
_entity.pdbx_description
1 polymer ?
#
loop_
_entity_poly.entity_id
_entity_poly.type
_entity_poly.pdbx_seq_one_letter_code
_entity_poly.pdbx_strand_id
1 'polypeptide(L)'
;MVADTSDWGRHFAVREDRLHLLLTKLEERLATRVSPEPAINLVLYLQPCHTAPLRIYDHNDKPIDSAIQAFMSPKWGGVVLAAPTAADCRGRGRAWAPPVRAVMGAFLAQLRPLLGIVETEPIEGAYLEPLRSVVPRRWERRALLRTRALDQLTSAALTLESLAQLLGEISNIVINDKVGESISSAVEGIEIASELLRRGELQGAYDESLSAWQEAEAAFTDPSLLALLYFPDDQKYAIYIPLFLPIMFPVILSIKALLLWFRGKSTKEKTE
;
A
#
# COMPACT_ATOMS: atom_id res chain seq x y z
N MET A 1 -31.22 11.26 -21.80
CA MET A 1 -31.87 10.26 -22.66
C MET A 1 -31.67 10.72 -24.09
N VAL A 2 -31.15 9.86 -24.94
CA VAL A 2 -30.83 10.14 -26.35
C VAL A 2 -31.69 9.21 -27.21
N ALA A 3 -32.33 9.73 -28.24
CA ALA A 3 -33.09 8.91 -29.19
C ALA A 3 -32.11 8.21 -30.15
N ASP A 4 -32.35 6.94 -30.44
CA ASP A 4 -31.46 6.11 -31.26
C ASP A 4 -32.28 5.14 -32.12
N THR A 5 -31.69 4.65 -33.20
CA THR A 5 -32.30 3.70 -34.16
C THR A 5 -32.23 2.25 -33.70
N SER A 6 -31.71 1.98 -32.49
CA SER A 6 -31.66 0.64 -31.91
C SER A 6 -33.05 0.10 -31.52
N ASP A 7 -33.17 -1.21 -31.25
CA ASP A 7 -34.43 -1.88 -30.89
C ASP A 7 -35.21 -1.24 -29.71
N TRP A 8 -34.50 -0.46 -28.90
CA TRP A 8 -35.03 0.31 -27.78
C TRP A 8 -35.63 1.66 -28.18
N GLY A 9 -35.25 2.23 -29.33
CA GLY A 9 -35.60 3.58 -29.76
C GLY A 9 -34.96 4.70 -28.92
N ARG A 10 -34.18 4.33 -27.89
CA ARG A 10 -33.56 5.23 -26.92
C ARG A 10 -32.41 4.57 -26.20
N HIS A 11 -31.46 5.37 -25.71
CA HIS A 11 -30.49 4.96 -24.71
C HIS A 11 -30.23 6.08 -23.69
N PHE A 12 -29.68 5.70 -22.55
CA PHE A 12 -29.20 6.62 -21.54
C PHE A 12 -27.70 6.83 -21.71
N ALA A 13 -27.27 8.07 -21.75
CA ALA A 13 -25.87 8.44 -21.90
C ALA A 13 -25.30 8.82 -20.53
N VAL A 14 -24.16 8.26 -20.18
CA VAL A 14 -23.35 8.68 -19.03
C VAL A 14 -21.96 8.98 -19.53
N ARG A 15 -21.48 10.19 -19.24
CA ARG A 15 -20.13 10.62 -19.57
C ARG A 15 -19.13 9.98 -18.62
N GLU A 16 -17.97 9.63 -19.14
CA GLU A 16 -16.88 8.99 -18.40
C GLU A 16 -16.45 9.81 -17.16
N ASP A 17 -16.43 11.13 -17.31
CA ASP A 17 -16.09 12.08 -16.24
C ASP A 17 -16.98 11.95 -14.99
N ARG A 18 -18.21 11.46 -15.12
CA ARG A 18 -19.18 11.32 -14.01
C ARG A 18 -19.24 9.92 -13.41
N LEU A 19 -18.49 8.96 -13.93
CA LEU A 19 -18.52 7.57 -13.45
C LEU A 19 -18.00 7.44 -12.01
N HIS A 20 -17.13 8.35 -11.56
CA HIS A 20 -16.65 8.38 -10.18
C HIS A 20 -17.78 8.60 -9.16
N LEU A 21 -18.84 9.34 -9.52
CA LEU A 21 -20.01 9.55 -8.64
C LEU A 21 -20.75 8.24 -8.34
N LEU A 22 -20.73 7.30 -9.29
CA LEU A 22 -21.31 5.97 -9.11
C LEU A 22 -20.48 5.16 -8.11
N LEU A 23 -19.15 5.29 -8.13
CA LEU A 23 -18.26 4.62 -7.17
C LEU A 23 -18.55 5.08 -5.74
N THR A 24 -18.70 6.38 -5.49
CA THR A 24 -19.03 6.90 -4.16
C THR A 24 -20.32 6.29 -3.62
N LYS A 25 -21.35 6.14 -4.48
CA LYS A 25 -22.62 5.51 -4.09
C LYS A 25 -22.52 4.00 -3.89
N LEU A 26 -21.63 3.32 -4.61
CA LEU A 26 -21.35 1.92 -4.37
C LEU A 26 -20.56 1.73 -3.07
N GLU A 27 -19.60 2.58 -2.77
CA GLU A 27 -18.82 2.55 -1.53
C GLU A 27 -19.71 2.69 -0.30
N GLU A 28 -20.64 3.66 -0.30
CA GLU A 28 -21.64 3.81 0.78
C GLU A 28 -22.41 2.50 1.07
N ARG A 29 -22.63 1.67 0.04
CA ARG A 29 -23.34 0.38 0.15
C ARG A 29 -22.40 -0.79 0.46
N LEU A 30 -21.14 -0.71 0.06
CA LEU A 30 -20.11 -1.73 0.24
C LEU A 30 -19.34 -1.59 1.57
N ALA A 31 -19.38 -0.43 2.23
CA ALA A 31 -18.65 -0.06 3.46
C ALA A 31 -18.94 -0.92 4.71
N THR A 32 -19.60 -2.07 4.57
CA THR A 32 -19.84 -3.02 5.66
C THR A 32 -18.62 -3.88 6.01
N ARG A 33 -17.55 -3.85 5.21
CA ARG A 33 -16.28 -4.55 5.50
C ARG A 33 -15.09 -3.62 5.36
N VAL A 34 -14.58 -3.12 6.49
CA VAL A 34 -13.27 -2.48 6.54
C VAL A 34 -12.25 -3.59 6.76
N SER A 35 -11.51 -3.92 5.71
CA SER A 35 -10.33 -4.79 5.81
C SER A 35 -9.09 -3.90 5.93
N PRO A 36 -8.08 -4.28 6.73
CA PRO A 36 -6.77 -3.62 6.69
C PRO A 36 -6.02 -3.92 5.38
N GLU A 37 -6.43 -4.94 4.64
CA GLU A 37 -5.80 -5.32 3.36
C GLU A 37 -6.41 -4.56 2.16
N PRO A 38 -5.60 -4.23 1.14
CA PRO A 38 -6.10 -3.62 -0.08
C PRO A 38 -7.09 -4.55 -0.79
N ALA A 39 -8.32 -4.10 -0.99
CA ALA A 39 -9.37 -4.86 -1.65
C ALA A 39 -9.62 -4.35 -3.09
N ILE A 40 -9.76 -5.27 -4.03
CA ILE A 40 -10.20 -4.96 -5.40
C ILE A 40 -11.70 -5.24 -5.51
N ASN A 41 -12.48 -4.21 -5.85
CA ASN A 41 -13.93 -4.33 -6.00
C ASN A 41 -14.31 -4.65 -7.44
N LEU A 42 -14.91 -5.80 -7.69
CA LEU A 42 -15.48 -6.18 -9.00
C LEU A 42 -17.00 -6.20 -8.88
N VAL A 43 -17.68 -5.20 -9.44
CA VAL A 43 -19.12 -5.01 -9.26
C VAL A 43 -19.86 -5.18 -10.57
N LEU A 44 -20.90 -6.00 -10.53
CA LEU A 44 -21.86 -6.16 -11.62
C LEU A 44 -23.09 -5.30 -11.34
N TYR A 45 -23.30 -4.28 -12.16
CA TYR A 45 -24.50 -3.46 -12.09
C TYR A 45 -25.55 -3.99 -13.08
N LEU A 46 -26.61 -4.60 -12.54
CA LEU A 46 -27.74 -5.08 -13.33
C LEU A 46 -28.71 -3.92 -13.60
N GLN A 47 -28.86 -3.56 -14.87
CA GLN A 47 -29.74 -2.48 -15.24
C GLN A 47 -31.21 -2.92 -15.25
N PRO A 48 -32.11 -2.18 -14.59
CA PRO A 48 -33.53 -2.43 -14.75
C PRO A 48 -34.02 -1.97 -16.13
N CYS A 49 -35.06 -2.62 -16.64
CA CYS A 49 -35.61 -2.37 -17.99
C CYS A 49 -36.03 -0.90 -18.26
N HIS A 50 -36.34 -0.12 -17.23
CA HIS A 50 -36.76 1.28 -17.40
C HIS A 50 -35.59 2.24 -17.66
N THR A 51 -34.36 1.87 -17.26
CA THR A 51 -33.12 2.65 -17.47
C THR A 51 -32.14 1.98 -18.45
N ALA A 52 -32.53 0.88 -19.09
CA ALA A 52 -31.73 0.21 -20.10
C ALA A 52 -31.96 0.79 -21.52
N PRO A 53 -30.95 0.76 -22.41
CA PRO A 53 -29.53 0.50 -22.15
C PRO A 53 -28.79 1.78 -21.72
N LEU A 54 -27.80 1.66 -20.82
CA LEU A 54 -26.87 2.75 -20.48
C LEU A 54 -25.60 2.61 -21.33
N ARG A 55 -25.23 3.66 -22.04
CA ARG A 55 -24.00 3.74 -22.83
C ARG A 55 -23.06 4.77 -22.22
N ILE A 56 -21.79 4.41 -22.14
CA ILE A 56 -20.72 5.29 -21.68
C ILE A 56 -20.27 6.13 -22.87
N TYR A 57 -20.09 7.43 -22.62
CA TYR A 57 -19.65 8.41 -23.59
C TYR A 57 -18.24 8.88 -23.22
N ASP A 58 -17.39 9.01 -24.22
CA ASP A 58 -16.04 9.56 -24.08
C ASP A 58 -16.06 11.07 -23.78
N HIS A 59 -14.88 11.65 -23.58
CA HIS A 59 -14.74 13.09 -23.36
C HIS A 59 -15.21 13.96 -24.54
N ASN A 60 -15.30 13.40 -25.75
CA ASN A 60 -15.75 14.06 -26.97
C ASN A 60 -17.25 13.82 -27.25
N ASP A 61 -18.00 13.35 -26.25
CA ASP A 61 -19.42 12.99 -26.32
C ASP A 61 -19.75 11.98 -27.43
N LYS A 62 -18.81 11.08 -27.74
CA LYS A 62 -19.03 9.92 -28.61
C LYS A 62 -19.31 8.67 -27.77
N PRO A 63 -20.28 7.83 -28.18
CA PRO A 63 -20.53 6.58 -27.50
C PRO A 63 -19.31 5.65 -27.64
N ILE A 64 -18.90 5.03 -26.54
CA ILE A 64 -17.85 4.01 -26.55
C ILE A 64 -18.44 2.72 -27.11
N ASP A 65 -17.96 2.34 -28.30
CA ASP A 65 -18.33 1.09 -28.97
C ASP A 65 -17.62 -0.09 -28.30
N SER A 66 -18.29 -0.65 -27.31
CA SER A 66 -17.87 -1.88 -26.64
C SER A 66 -19.04 -2.85 -26.54
N ALA A 67 -18.75 -4.15 -26.74
CA ALA A 67 -19.74 -5.22 -26.63
C ALA A 67 -20.36 -5.28 -25.22
N ILE A 68 -19.60 -4.86 -24.20
CA ILE A 68 -20.06 -4.68 -22.83
C ILE A 68 -19.59 -3.33 -22.32
N GLN A 69 -20.54 -2.57 -21.79
CA GLN A 69 -20.26 -1.30 -21.15
C GLN A 69 -19.66 -1.55 -19.77
N ALA A 70 -18.42 -1.14 -19.58
CA ALA A 70 -17.69 -1.35 -18.34
C ALA A 70 -16.66 -0.24 -18.16
N PHE A 71 -16.33 0.07 -16.91
CA PHE A 71 -15.30 1.03 -16.57
C PHE A 71 -14.51 0.57 -15.36
N MET A 72 -13.30 1.08 -15.21
CA MET A 72 -12.41 0.72 -14.11
C MET A 72 -11.75 1.94 -13.49
N SER A 73 -11.41 1.83 -12.20
CA SER A 73 -10.64 2.80 -11.46
C SER A 73 -9.45 2.10 -10.79
N PRO A 74 -8.19 2.48 -11.09
CA PRO A 74 -7.00 1.75 -10.65
C PRO A 74 -6.92 1.47 -9.14
N LYS A 75 -7.43 2.36 -8.30
CA LYS A 75 -7.36 2.23 -6.82
C LYS A 75 -8.59 1.57 -6.21
N TRP A 76 -9.63 1.29 -6.99
CA TRP A 76 -10.91 0.80 -6.48
C TRP A 76 -11.30 -0.56 -7.06
N GLY A 77 -11.10 -0.75 -8.36
CA GLY A 77 -11.48 -1.96 -9.08
C GLY A 77 -12.24 -1.67 -10.38
N GLY A 78 -13.25 -2.48 -10.67
CA GLY A 78 -13.98 -2.45 -11.95
C GLY A 78 -15.49 -2.62 -11.78
N VAL A 79 -16.24 -1.90 -12.62
CA VAL A 79 -17.70 -2.01 -12.69
C VAL A 79 -18.09 -2.45 -14.10
N VAL A 80 -18.92 -3.49 -14.18
CA VAL A 80 -19.51 -3.97 -15.43
C VAL A 80 -20.99 -3.67 -15.41
N LEU A 81 -21.46 -2.95 -16.44
CA LEU A 81 -22.86 -2.60 -16.63
C LEU A 81 -23.51 -3.66 -17.53
N ALA A 82 -24.44 -4.43 -16.98
CA ALA A 82 -25.15 -5.44 -17.73
C ALA A 82 -26.58 -4.98 -18.02
N ALA A 83 -26.87 -4.78 -19.31
CA ALA A 83 -28.15 -4.32 -19.80
C ALA A 83 -28.97 -5.48 -20.40
N PRO A 84 -30.25 -5.63 -20.04
CA PRO A 84 -31.17 -6.55 -20.73
C PRO A 84 -31.45 -6.08 -22.16
N THR A 85 -31.78 -7.01 -23.06
CA THR A 85 -32.22 -6.66 -24.42
C THR A 85 -33.68 -6.18 -24.41
N ALA A 86 -34.11 -5.50 -25.47
CA ALA A 86 -35.50 -5.05 -25.60
C ALA A 86 -36.48 -6.24 -25.61
N ALA A 87 -36.06 -7.39 -26.15
CA ALA A 87 -36.84 -8.63 -26.13
C ALA A 87 -36.98 -9.18 -24.70
N ASP A 88 -35.90 -9.21 -23.93
CA ASP A 88 -35.90 -9.69 -22.54
C ASP A 88 -36.86 -8.89 -21.66
N CYS A 89 -36.94 -7.58 -21.87
CA CYS A 89 -37.81 -6.69 -21.12
C CYS A 89 -39.29 -6.75 -21.56
N ARG A 90 -39.58 -7.19 -22.78
CA ARG A 90 -40.96 -7.41 -23.27
C ARG A 90 -41.52 -8.77 -22.84
N GLY A 91 -40.64 -9.75 -22.55
CA GLY A 91 -41.02 -11.07 -22.09
C GLY A 91 -41.66 -11.05 -20.70
N ARG A 92 -42.97 -11.29 -20.63
CA ARG A 92 -43.67 -11.46 -19.34
C ARG A 92 -43.26 -12.80 -18.70
N GLY A 93 -42.38 -12.77 -17.70
CA GLY A 93 -42.25 -13.86 -16.72
C GLY A 93 -40.90 -14.58 -16.62
N ARG A 94 -39.84 -14.17 -17.34
CA ARG A 94 -38.50 -14.76 -17.14
C ARG A 94 -37.56 -13.72 -16.52
N ALA A 95 -36.97 -14.05 -15.37
CA ALA A 95 -35.89 -13.26 -14.81
C ALA A 95 -34.73 -13.25 -15.82
N TRP A 96 -34.38 -12.06 -16.32
CA TRP A 96 -33.26 -11.90 -17.21
C TRP A 96 -31.96 -12.22 -16.48
N ALA A 97 -31.09 -13.02 -17.11
CA ALA A 97 -29.78 -13.34 -16.60
C ALA A 97 -28.71 -12.72 -17.51
N PRO A 98 -27.72 -12.00 -16.96
CA PRO A 98 -26.66 -11.41 -17.76
C PRO A 98 -25.81 -12.50 -18.41
N PRO A 99 -25.21 -12.24 -19.59
CA PRO A 99 -24.32 -13.18 -20.25
C PRO A 99 -23.03 -13.36 -19.43
N VAL A 100 -23.03 -14.37 -18.55
CA VAL A 100 -21.95 -14.60 -17.56
C VAL A 100 -20.57 -14.66 -18.20
N ARG A 101 -20.42 -15.35 -19.34
CA ARG A 101 -19.12 -15.46 -20.04
C ARG A 101 -18.56 -14.11 -20.44
N ALA A 102 -19.43 -13.23 -20.94
CA ALA A 102 -19.04 -11.92 -21.42
C ALA A 102 -18.70 -11.01 -20.22
N VAL A 103 -19.52 -11.03 -19.16
CA VAL A 103 -19.27 -10.31 -17.90
C VAL A 103 -17.96 -10.75 -17.24
N MET A 104 -17.72 -12.06 -17.14
CA MET A 104 -16.47 -12.58 -16.60
C MET A 104 -15.27 -12.23 -17.48
N GLY A 105 -15.44 -12.22 -18.81
CA GLY A 105 -14.41 -11.73 -19.73
C GLY A 105 -14.04 -10.27 -19.48
N ALA A 106 -15.04 -9.41 -19.26
CA ALA A 106 -14.82 -8.01 -18.90
C ALA A 106 -14.11 -7.86 -17.55
N PHE A 107 -14.51 -8.62 -16.52
CA PHE A 107 -13.80 -8.60 -15.24
C PHE A 107 -12.37 -9.10 -15.35
N LEU A 108 -12.09 -10.12 -16.16
CA LEU A 108 -10.72 -10.58 -16.40
C LEU A 108 -9.88 -9.51 -17.11
N ALA A 109 -10.46 -8.81 -18.09
CA ALA A 109 -9.80 -7.71 -18.77
C ALA A 109 -9.47 -6.55 -17.81
N GLN A 110 -10.34 -6.27 -16.83
CA GLN A 110 -10.10 -5.26 -15.79
C GLN A 110 -9.14 -5.73 -14.69
N LEU A 111 -9.20 -6.99 -14.27
CA LEU A 111 -8.41 -7.52 -13.17
C LEU A 111 -6.92 -7.60 -13.52
N ARG A 112 -6.59 -7.95 -14.77
CA ARG A 112 -5.19 -8.06 -15.22
C ARG A 112 -4.37 -6.79 -15.02
N PRO A 113 -4.79 -5.60 -15.53
CA PRO A 113 -4.07 -4.36 -15.28
C PRO A 113 -4.07 -3.97 -13.80
N LEU A 114 -5.15 -4.26 -13.05
CA LEU A 114 -5.18 -4.01 -11.59
C LEU A 114 -4.16 -4.87 -10.82
N LEU A 115 -3.84 -6.07 -11.32
CA LEU A 115 -2.78 -6.93 -10.78
C LEU A 115 -1.38 -6.54 -11.28
N GLY A 116 -1.26 -5.51 -12.13
CA GLY A 116 0.01 -5.07 -12.72
C GLY A 116 0.39 -5.80 -14.01
N ILE A 117 -0.51 -6.58 -14.60
CA ILE A 117 -0.31 -7.17 -15.93
C ILE A 117 -0.70 -6.10 -16.97
N VAL A 118 0.30 -5.35 -17.43
CA VAL A 118 0.10 -4.29 -18.42
C VAL A 118 -0.02 -4.89 -19.82
N GLU A 119 -0.87 -4.28 -20.64
CA GLU A 119 -0.94 -4.60 -22.06
C GLU A 119 0.39 -4.23 -22.75
N THR A 120 0.98 -5.18 -23.45
CA THR A 120 2.23 -4.96 -24.18
C THR A 120 1.95 -4.29 -25.51
N GLU A 121 2.82 -3.35 -25.89
CA GLU A 121 2.78 -2.79 -27.23
C GLU A 121 2.93 -3.88 -28.29
N PRO A 122 2.19 -3.77 -29.42
CA PRO A 122 2.30 -4.71 -30.50
C PRO A 122 3.72 -4.64 -31.10
N ILE A 123 4.39 -5.78 -31.17
CA ILE A 123 5.71 -5.90 -31.79
C ILE A 123 5.51 -6.13 -33.28
N GLU A 124 6.18 -5.34 -34.12
CA GLU A 124 6.11 -5.50 -35.58
C GLU A 124 6.50 -6.92 -36.00
N GLY A 125 5.66 -7.56 -36.83
CA GLY A 125 5.86 -8.94 -37.27
C GLY A 125 5.49 -10.03 -36.26
N ALA A 126 5.04 -9.67 -35.04
CA ALA A 126 4.52 -10.61 -34.06
C ALA A 126 3.02 -10.37 -33.82
N TYR A 127 2.26 -11.44 -33.59
CA TYR A 127 0.88 -11.34 -33.15
C TYR A 127 0.76 -11.83 -31.72
N LEU A 128 0.06 -11.07 -30.88
CA LEU A 128 -0.30 -11.53 -29.55
C LEU A 128 -1.45 -12.52 -29.69
N GLU A 129 -1.20 -13.78 -29.36
CA GLU A 129 -2.26 -14.79 -29.35
C GLU A 129 -3.38 -14.37 -28.40
N PRO A 130 -4.68 -14.58 -28.70
CA PRO A 130 -5.77 -14.33 -27.78
C PRO A 130 -5.67 -15.14 -26.49
N LEU A 131 -6.22 -14.63 -25.39
CA LEU A 131 -6.26 -15.35 -24.11
C LEU A 131 -7.15 -16.59 -24.21
N ARG A 132 -6.54 -17.77 -24.09
CA ARG A 132 -7.26 -19.06 -24.05
C ARG A 132 -7.60 -19.53 -22.63
N SER A 133 -6.96 -18.96 -21.61
CA SER A 133 -7.11 -19.35 -20.21
C SER A 133 -7.06 -18.15 -19.28
N VAL A 134 -7.66 -18.31 -18.09
CA VAL A 134 -7.61 -17.33 -16.99
C VAL A 134 -6.19 -17.17 -16.44
N VAL A 135 -5.40 -18.26 -16.46
CA VAL A 135 -4.04 -18.28 -15.92
C VAL A 135 -3.13 -17.29 -16.66
N PRO A 136 -2.35 -16.46 -15.95
CA PRO A 136 -1.35 -15.59 -16.56
C PRO A 136 -0.34 -16.38 -17.40
N ARG A 137 0.08 -15.79 -18.52
CA ARG A 137 1.10 -16.35 -19.41
C ARG A 137 2.43 -16.39 -18.68
N ARG A 138 3.32 -17.28 -19.15
CA ARG A 138 4.66 -17.42 -18.56
C ARG A 138 5.43 -16.10 -18.54
N TRP A 139 5.38 -15.33 -19.63
CA TRP A 139 6.08 -14.05 -19.71
C TRP A 139 5.44 -12.97 -18.82
N GLU A 140 4.12 -12.95 -18.69
CA GLU A 140 3.40 -12.02 -17.79
C GLU A 140 3.79 -12.27 -16.34
N ARG A 141 3.80 -13.54 -15.93
CA ARG A 141 4.25 -13.92 -14.59
C ARG A 141 5.71 -13.52 -14.36
N ARG A 142 6.59 -13.75 -15.33
CA ARG A 142 8.01 -13.35 -15.24
C ARG A 142 8.17 -11.83 -15.14
N ALA A 143 7.40 -11.07 -15.90
CA ALA A 143 7.40 -9.61 -15.82
C ALA A 143 6.96 -9.14 -14.43
N LEU A 144 5.85 -9.70 -13.90
CA LEU A 144 5.37 -9.39 -12.55
C LEU A 144 6.41 -9.71 -11.48
N LEU A 145 7.01 -10.90 -11.49
CA LEU A 145 8.05 -11.28 -10.53
C LEU A 145 9.23 -10.31 -10.56
N ARG A 146 9.67 -9.93 -11.76
CA ARG A 146 10.76 -8.97 -11.94
C ARG A 146 10.41 -7.60 -11.36
N THR A 147 9.26 -7.04 -11.72
CA THR A 147 8.82 -5.73 -11.25
C THR A 147 8.67 -5.74 -9.73
N ARG A 148 8.01 -6.76 -9.17
CA ARG A 148 7.82 -6.88 -7.72
C ARG A 148 9.12 -7.03 -6.95
N ALA A 149 10.06 -7.84 -7.46
CA ALA A 149 11.36 -7.98 -6.82
C ALA A 149 12.12 -6.65 -6.79
N LEU A 150 12.11 -5.90 -7.90
CA LEU A 150 12.75 -4.58 -7.96
C LEU A 150 12.09 -3.56 -7.02
N ASP A 151 10.74 -3.51 -7.00
CA ASP A 151 9.99 -2.63 -6.10
C ASP A 151 10.30 -2.95 -4.64
N GLN A 152 10.27 -4.24 -4.26
CA GLN A 152 10.57 -4.70 -2.90
C GLN A 152 12.00 -4.37 -2.48
N LEU A 153 13.00 -4.61 -3.34
CA LEU A 153 14.39 -4.26 -3.05
C LEU A 153 14.58 -2.76 -2.89
N THR A 154 13.93 -1.97 -3.75
CA THR A 154 13.99 -0.50 -3.67
C THR A 154 13.35 0.00 -2.38
N SER A 155 12.16 -0.52 -2.03
CA SER A 155 11.49 -0.20 -0.77
C SER A 155 12.33 -0.60 0.44
N ALA A 156 12.87 -1.83 0.47
CA ALA A 156 13.73 -2.29 1.55
C ALA A 156 14.97 -1.40 1.72
N ALA A 157 15.65 -1.04 0.62
CA ALA A 157 16.81 -0.16 0.65
C ALA A 157 16.47 1.24 1.18
N LEU A 158 15.35 1.83 0.75
CA LEU A 158 14.89 3.14 1.23
C LEU A 158 14.50 3.10 2.72
N THR A 159 13.85 2.02 3.17
CA THR A 159 13.49 1.83 4.58
C THR A 159 14.75 1.71 5.45
N LEU A 160 15.76 0.94 5.01
CA LEU A 160 17.04 0.83 5.71
C LEU A 160 17.83 2.14 5.70
N GLU A 161 17.82 2.89 4.59
CA GLU A 161 18.41 4.22 4.51
C GLU A 161 17.76 5.18 5.50
N SER A 162 16.44 5.19 5.56
CA SER A 162 15.66 5.99 6.51
C SER A 162 15.98 5.60 7.95
N LEU A 163 16.11 4.30 8.23
CA LEU A 163 16.51 3.81 9.55
C LEU A 163 17.92 4.27 9.93
N ALA A 164 18.88 4.18 9.01
CA ALA A 164 20.25 4.64 9.23
C ALA A 164 20.31 6.15 9.51
N GLN A 165 19.51 6.96 8.82
CA GLN A 165 19.38 8.39 9.07
C GLN A 165 18.82 8.67 10.47
N LEU A 166 17.74 7.99 10.87
CA LEU A 166 17.14 8.14 12.20
C LEU A 166 18.12 7.79 13.33
N LEU A 167 18.88 6.71 13.18
CA LEU A 167 19.89 6.30 14.15
C LEU A 167 21.07 7.29 14.23
N GLY A 168 21.38 7.97 13.12
CA GLY A 168 22.41 9.02 13.09
C GLY A 168 21.96 10.33 13.75
N GLU A 169 20.69 10.70 13.62
CA GLU A 169 20.14 11.93 14.23
C GLU A 169 19.88 11.78 15.74
N ILE A 170 19.50 10.58 16.19
CA ILE A 170 19.10 10.32 17.58
C ILE A 170 20.10 9.35 18.23
N SER A 171 21.15 9.91 18.84
CA SER A 171 22.28 9.15 19.42
C SER A 171 21.93 8.20 20.58
N ASN A 172 20.71 8.29 21.12
CA ASN A 172 20.28 7.53 22.29
C ASN A 172 19.40 6.31 21.94
N ILE A 173 19.23 5.96 20.66
CA ILE A 173 18.46 4.76 20.28
C ILE A 173 19.31 3.51 20.56
N VAL A 174 18.79 2.59 21.37
CA VAL A 174 19.39 1.26 21.62
C VAL A 174 18.76 0.26 20.67
N ILE A 175 19.59 -0.36 19.82
CA ILE A 175 19.18 -1.45 18.95
C ILE A 175 19.21 -2.74 19.76
N ASN A 176 18.08 -3.43 19.85
CA ASN A 176 18.02 -4.75 20.47
C ASN A 176 18.49 -5.84 19.49
N ASP A 177 18.87 -7.01 20.01
CA ASP A 177 19.42 -8.10 19.18
C ASP A 177 18.47 -8.52 18.04
N LYS A 178 17.16 -8.52 18.30
CA LYS A 178 16.13 -8.88 17.30
C LYS A 178 16.09 -7.88 16.14
N VAL A 179 16.12 -6.58 16.43
CA VAL A 179 16.14 -5.52 15.39
C VAL A 179 17.46 -5.58 14.64
N GLY A 180 18.59 -5.83 15.33
CA GLY A 180 19.88 -6.03 14.68
C GLY A 180 19.88 -7.23 13.72
N GLU A 181 19.28 -8.35 14.11
CA GLU A 181 19.13 -9.54 13.27
C GLU A 181 18.24 -9.27 12.06
N SER A 182 17.10 -8.58 12.23
CA SER A 182 16.23 -8.18 11.12
C SER A 182 16.95 -7.25 10.14
N ILE A 183 17.73 -6.26 10.61
CA ILE A 183 18.53 -5.39 9.74
C ILE A 183 19.57 -6.20 8.97
N SER A 184 20.31 -7.08 9.66
CA SER A 184 21.33 -7.93 9.02
C SER A 184 20.72 -8.84 7.97
N SER A 185 19.59 -9.48 8.30
CA SER A 185 18.87 -10.38 7.39
C SER A 185 18.30 -9.63 6.19
N ALA A 186 17.82 -8.40 6.39
CA ALA A 186 17.35 -7.56 5.29
C ALA A 186 18.48 -7.20 4.31
N VAL A 187 19.66 -6.82 4.82
CA VAL A 187 20.83 -6.50 3.98
C VAL A 187 21.31 -7.74 3.23
N GLU A 188 21.45 -8.88 3.90
CA GLU A 188 21.85 -10.15 3.27
C GLU A 188 20.84 -10.56 2.18
N GLY A 189 19.54 -10.50 2.47
CA GLY A 189 18.49 -10.81 1.51
C GLY A 189 18.51 -9.89 0.29
N ILE A 190 18.81 -8.58 0.46
CA ILE A 190 18.99 -7.65 -0.67
C ILE A 190 20.16 -8.09 -1.57
N GLU A 191 21.29 -8.47 -0.99
CA GLU A 191 22.47 -8.91 -1.74
C GLU A 191 22.20 -10.21 -2.52
N ILE A 192 21.59 -11.21 -1.86
CA ILE A 192 21.25 -12.49 -2.48
C ILE A 192 20.23 -12.29 -3.61
N ALA A 193 19.15 -11.56 -3.35
CA ALA A 193 18.13 -11.27 -4.35
C ALA A 193 18.70 -10.54 -5.57
N SER A 194 19.61 -9.59 -5.35
CA SER A 194 20.29 -8.86 -6.44
C SER A 194 21.13 -9.79 -7.31
N GLU A 195 21.86 -10.74 -6.71
CA GLU A 195 22.63 -11.72 -7.46
C GLU A 195 21.72 -12.71 -8.22
N LEU A 196 20.62 -13.15 -7.62
CA LEU A 196 19.62 -13.99 -8.29
C LEU A 196 18.95 -13.29 -9.48
N LEU A 197 18.64 -11.99 -9.34
CA LEU A 197 18.15 -11.15 -10.45
C LEU A 197 19.17 -11.07 -11.58
N ARG A 198 20.46 -10.91 -11.25
CA ARG A 198 21.56 -10.88 -12.23
C ARG A 198 21.69 -12.20 -12.99
N ARG A 199 21.46 -13.32 -12.33
CA ARG A 199 21.44 -14.67 -12.93
C ARG A 199 20.17 -15.00 -13.69
N GLY A 200 19.11 -14.20 -13.52
CA GLY A 200 17.80 -14.42 -14.14
C GLY A 200 16.91 -15.44 -13.40
N GLU A 201 17.26 -15.79 -12.17
CA GLU A 201 16.51 -16.67 -11.26
C GLU A 201 15.38 -15.89 -10.56
N LEU A 202 14.35 -15.54 -11.34
CA LEU A 202 13.29 -14.60 -10.89
C LEU A 202 12.48 -15.06 -9.68
N GLN A 203 12.28 -16.38 -9.50
CA GLN A 203 11.48 -16.88 -8.38
C GLN A 203 12.24 -16.72 -7.06
N GLY A 204 13.47 -17.25 -7.00
CA GLY A 204 14.31 -17.09 -5.82
C GLY A 204 14.60 -15.62 -5.52
N ALA A 205 14.85 -14.81 -6.57
CA ALA A 205 14.99 -13.37 -6.40
C ALA A 205 13.78 -12.70 -5.74
N TYR A 206 12.56 -13.08 -6.12
CA TYR A 206 11.33 -12.57 -5.54
C TYR A 206 11.14 -13.02 -4.09
N ASP A 207 11.44 -14.29 -3.80
CA ASP A 207 11.27 -14.85 -2.46
C ASP A 207 12.24 -14.17 -1.47
N GLU A 208 13.51 -13.97 -1.88
CA GLU A 208 14.52 -13.26 -1.09
C GLU A 208 14.22 -11.76 -0.97
N SER A 209 13.78 -11.09 -2.05
CA SER A 209 13.42 -9.67 -1.98
C SER A 209 12.20 -9.42 -1.09
N LEU A 210 11.23 -10.34 -1.09
CA LEU A 210 10.06 -10.29 -0.22
C LEU A 210 10.49 -10.43 1.25
N SER A 211 11.34 -11.41 1.56
CA SER A 211 11.87 -11.61 2.91
C SER A 211 12.64 -10.38 3.39
N ALA A 212 13.54 -9.84 2.55
CA ALA A 212 14.31 -8.65 2.89
C ALA A 212 13.44 -7.41 3.16
N TRP A 213 12.41 -7.21 2.34
CA TRP A 213 11.45 -6.12 2.54
C TRP A 213 10.67 -6.27 3.85
N GLN A 214 10.22 -7.48 4.19
CA GLN A 214 9.51 -7.75 5.44
C GLN A 214 10.41 -7.50 6.66
N GLU A 215 11.66 -7.95 6.63
CA GLU A 215 12.61 -7.74 7.72
C GLU A 215 13.00 -6.26 7.88
N ALA A 216 13.18 -5.53 6.77
CA ALA A 216 13.45 -4.09 6.81
C ALA A 216 12.28 -3.31 7.45
N GLU A 217 11.05 -3.61 7.04
CA GLU A 217 9.84 -3.00 7.62
C GLU A 217 9.65 -3.41 9.09
N ALA A 218 9.89 -4.67 9.44
CA ALA A 218 9.80 -5.16 10.80
C ALA A 218 10.81 -4.45 11.72
N ALA A 219 12.04 -4.25 11.26
CA ALA A 219 13.05 -3.50 11.99
C ALA A 219 12.64 -2.04 12.18
N PHE A 220 12.22 -1.35 11.10
CA PHE A 220 11.85 0.07 11.14
C PHE A 220 10.63 0.35 12.03
N THR A 221 9.65 -0.57 12.03
CA THR A 221 8.40 -0.43 12.79
C THR A 221 8.47 -0.99 14.21
N ASP A 222 9.64 -1.47 14.66
CA ASP A 222 9.78 -2.05 16.00
C ASP A 222 9.56 -0.99 17.11
N PRO A 223 8.66 -1.25 18.09
CA PRO A 223 8.35 -0.29 19.14
C PRO A 223 9.55 0.17 19.98
N SER A 224 10.60 -0.64 20.08
CA SER A 224 11.78 -0.31 20.88
C SER A 224 12.57 0.88 20.34
N LEU A 225 12.53 1.11 19.01
CA LEU A 225 13.18 2.27 18.39
C LEU A 225 12.52 3.59 18.78
N LEU A 226 11.22 3.56 19.09
CA LEU A 226 10.46 4.75 19.52
C LEU A 226 10.43 4.92 21.05
N ALA A 227 10.69 3.87 21.82
CA ALA A 227 10.54 3.88 23.27
C ALA A 227 11.49 4.86 24.00
N LEU A 228 12.67 5.12 23.44
CA LEU A 228 13.67 6.00 24.06
C LEU A 228 13.45 7.49 23.76
N LEU A 229 12.55 7.83 22.83
CA LEU A 229 12.06 9.21 22.67
C LEU A 229 11.26 9.69 23.90
N TYR A 230 10.71 8.77 24.70
CA TYR A 230 9.79 9.09 25.80
C TYR A 230 10.48 9.42 27.13
N PHE A 231 11.81 9.25 27.24
CA PHE A 231 12.56 9.74 28.40
C PHE A 231 13.84 10.47 27.95
N PRO A 232 13.71 11.69 27.38
CA PRO A 232 14.86 12.55 27.15
C PRO A 232 15.59 12.80 28.47
N ASP A 233 16.92 12.92 28.42
CA ASP A 233 17.74 13.19 29.60
C ASP A 233 17.26 14.44 30.36
N ASP A 234 16.66 15.41 29.67
CA ASP A 234 16.06 16.60 30.27
C ASP A 234 14.94 16.27 31.27
N GLN A 235 14.10 15.28 30.97
CA GLN A 235 13.03 14.84 31.87
C GLN A 235 13.60 14.07 33.07
N LYS A 236 14.68 13.31 32.85
CA LYS A 236 15.45 12.66 33.90
C LYS A 236 16.04 13.69 34.87
N TYR A 237 16.66 14.74 34.35
CA TYR A 237 17.20 15.84 35.17
C TYR A 237 16.10 16.62 35.90
N ALA A 238 14.96 16.87 35.25
CA ALA A 238 13.82 17.56 35.88
C ALA A 238 13.24 16.78 37.09
N ILE A 239 13.27 15.44 37.06
CA ILE A 239 12.81 14.60 38.17
C ILE A 239 13.89 14.48 39.26
N TYR A 240 15.15 14.24 38.87
CA TYR A 240 16.20 13.90 39.81
C TYR A 240 16.90 15.10 40.45
N ILE A 241 16.98 16.25 39.77
CA ILE A 241 17.61 17.45 40.35
C ILE A 241 16.87 17.90 41.62
N PRO A 242 15.54 18.10 41.65
CA PRO A 242 14.84 18.50 42.87
C PRO A 242 14.95 17.49 44.02
N LEU A 243 15.04 16.19 43.70
CA LEU A 243 15.12 15.11 44.69
C LEU A 243 16.51 14.99 45.32
N PHE A 244 17.57 15.08 44.50
CA PHE A 244 18.93 14.83 44.96
C PHE A 244 19.72 16.10 45.31
N LEU A 245 19.39 17.27 44.73
CA LEU A 245 20.09 18.53 45.02
C LEU A 245 20.07 18.90 46.52
N PRO A 246 18.94 18.77 47.26
CA PRO A 246 18.90 19.09 48.69
C PRO A 246 19.78 18.17 49.55
N ILE A 247 20.01 16.93 49.11
CA ILE A 247 20.82 15.94 49.82
C ILE A 247 22.30 16.07 49.42
N MET A 248 22.58 16.34 48.15
CA MET A 248 23.93 16.49 47.62
C MET A 248 24.62 17.75 48.15
N PHE A 249 23.88 18.84 48.36
CA PHE A 249 24.45 20.11 48.79
C PHE A 249 25.14 20.05 50.18
N PRO A 250 24.49 19.52 51.25
CA PRO A 250 25.14 19.31 52.54
C PRO A 250 26.34 18.36 52.47
N VAL A 251 26.22 17.26 51.73
CA VAL A 251 27.28 16.25 51.61
C VAL A 251 28.55 16.84 51.00
N ILE A 252 28.42 17.63 49.92
CA ILE A 252 29.56 18.30 49.28
C ILE A 252 30.22 19.31 50.24
N LEU A 253 29.42 20.07 51.00
CA LEU A 253 29.94 21.01 52.00
C LEU A 253 30.69 20.29 53.13
N SER A 254 30.14 19.19 53.64
CA SER A 254 30.77 18.37 54.66
C SER A 254 32.08 17.76 54.18
N ILE A 255 32.15 17.25 52.95
CA ILE A 255 33.37 16.70 52.36
C ILE A 255 34.43 17.81 52.17
N LYS A 256 34.04 19.01 51.72
CA LYS A 256 34.96 20.15 51.61
C LYS A 256 35.52 20.56 52.98
N ALA A 257 34.68 20.61 54.01
CA ALA A 257 35.12 20.92 55.36
C ALA A 257 36.11 19.87 55.89
N LEU A 258 35.83 18.58 55.65
CA LEU A 258 36.72 17.48 56.03
C LEU A 258 38.08 17.56 55.32
N LEU A 259 38.09 17.86 54.01
CA LEU A 259 39.32 18.05 53.23
C LEU A 259 40.13 19.27 53.67
N LEU A 260 39.47 20.38 54.04
CA LEU A 260 40.14 21.58 54.58
C LEU A 260 40.76 21.30 55.95
N TRP A 261 40.06 20.53 56.79
CA TRP A 261 40.55 20.06 58.08
C TRP A 261 41.77 19.14 57.90
N PHE A 262 41.72 18.17 56.97
CA PHE A 262 42.84 17.29 56.65
C PHE A 262 44.04 18.01 56.01
N ARG A 263 43.83 19.11 55.27
CA ARG A 263 44.90 19.92 54.68
C ARG A 263 45.49 20.98 55.62
N GLY A 264 45.10 20.98 56.90
CA GLY A 264 45.80 21.72 57.95
C GLY A 264 45.65 23.25 57.89
N LYS A 265 44.56 23.79 57.33
CA LYS A 265 44.25 25.23 57.48
C LYS A 265 43.20 25.41 58.56
N SER A 266 43.65 25.87 59.74
CA SER A 266 42.82 26.37 60.82
C SER A 266 41.83 27.41 60.31
N THR A 267 40.54 27.07 60.32
CA THR A 267 39.45 28.04 60.26
C THR A 267 39.46 28.82 61.57
N LYS A 268 39.86 30.10 61.51
CA LYS A 268 39.66 31.03 62.62
C LYS A 268 38.16 31.26 62.81
N GLU A 269 37.64 30.84 63.96
CA GLU A 269 36.35 31.29 64.47
C GLU A 269 36.35 32.82 64.61
N LYS A 270 35.28 33.45 64.12
CA LYS A 270 34.82 34.73 64.66
C LYS A 270 33.49 34.47 65.34
N THR A 271 33.54 34.49 66.67
CA THR A 271 32.43 34.77 67.57
C THR A 271 31.98 36.22 67.38
N GLU A 272 30.77 36.42 66.88
CA GLU A 272 29.66 37.23 67.43
C GLU A 272 28.47 37.19 66.46
#